data_AF-A0A2M6YS69-F1
#
_entry.id   AF-A0A2M6YS69-F1
#
_cell.length_a   1.000
_cell.length_b   1.000
_cell.length_c   1.000
_cell.angle_alpha   90.00
_cell.angle_beta   90.00
_cell.angle_gamma   90.00
#
_symmetry.space_group_name_H-M   'P 1'
#
loop_
_entity.id
_entity.type
_entity.pdbx_description
1 polymer ?
#
loop_
_entity_poly.entity_id
_entity_poly.type
_entity_poly.pdbx_seq_one_letter_code
_entity_poly.pdbx_strand_id
1 'polypeptide(L)'
;MLRDINDTQCGFKTFQTNVAKKIFPMLQFFKKEETIKGWKVTSFDVELLFIAEKLGFKVKEVPVEWKDRDVAKGKEKSYLKESKEMLMQILSVKLNDLRGLYNKN
;
A
#
# COMPACT_ATOMS: atom_id res chain seq x y z
N MET A 1 11.99 0.05 -5.75
CA MET A 1 10.82 -0.32 -4.94
C MET A 1 9.87 0.83 -4.99
N LEU A 2 10.26 2.05 -4.55
CA LEU A 2 9.56 3.32 -4.79
C LEU A 2 10.52 4.50 -4.55
N ARG A 3 11.54 4.72 -5.40
CA ARG A 3 12.58 5.73 -5.11
C ARG A 3 12.11 7.18 -5.31
N ASP A 4 11.10 7.36 -6.15
CA ASP A 4 10.64 8.68 -6.60
C ASP A 4 9.28 9.09 -6.00
N ILE A 5 8.85 8.43 -4.92
CA ILE A 5 7.57 8.71 -4.25
C ILE A 5 7.86 9.04 -2.79
N ASN A 6 7.50 10.25 -2.36
CA ASN A 6 7.73 10.69 -0.98
C ASN A 6 6.65 10.15 -0.05
N ASP A 7 5.38 10.28 -0.43
CA ASP A 7 4.26 9.70 0.31
C ASP A 7 3.69 8.46 -0.39
N THR A 8 4.09 7.30 0.12
CA THR A 8 3.62 6.01 -0.39
C THR A 8 2.27 5.58 0.23
N GLN A 9 1.85 6.22 1.32
CA GLN A 9 0.73 5.81 2.17
C GLN A 9 -0.47 6.79 2.13
N CYS A 10 -0.40 7.84 1.31
CA CYS A 10 -1.51 8.76 1.10
C CYS A 10 -2.80 8.01 0.70
N GLY A 11 -3.90 8.23 1.42
CA GLY A 11 -5.17 7.55 1.14
C GLY A 11 -5.83 7.95 -0.19
N PHE A 12 -5.35 9.02 -0.84
CA PHE A 12 -5.90 9.50 -2.11
C PHE A 12 -5.04 9.03 -3.29
N LYS A 13 -5.57 8.11 -4.10
CA LYS A 13 -4.90 7.58 -5.30
C LYS A 13 -5.88 7.47 -6.47
N THR A 14 -5.44 7.92 -7.64
CA THR A 14 -6.22 7.83 -8.90
C THR A 14 -5.53 6.91 -9.89
N PHE A 15 -6.31 6.13 -10.65
CA PHE A 15 -5.79 5.12 -11.57
C PHE A 15 -6.47 5.22 -12.93
N GLN A 16 -5.73 4.90 -13.98
CA GLN A 16 -6.38 4.54 -15.24
C GLN A 16 -7.10 3.19 -15.06
N THR A 17 -8.29 3.06 -15.62
CA THR A 17 -9.15 1.88 -15.45
C THR A 17 -8.45 0.57 -15.86
N ASN A 18 -7.70 0.58 -16.96
CA ASN A 18 -6.93 -0.56 -17.45
C ASN A 18 -5.79 -0.97 -16.49
N VAL A 19 -5.15 0.00 -15.83
CA VAL A 19 -4.10 -0.25 -14.83
C VAL A 19 -4.71 -0.86 -13.58
N ALA A 20 -5.80 -0.27 -13.07
CA ALA A 20 -6.50 -0.79 -11.90
C ALA A 20 -6.97 -2.24 -12.10
N LYS A 21 -7.59 -2.53 -13.25
CA LYS A 21 -8.05 -3.90 -13.59
C LYS A 21 -6.91 -4.92 -13.66
N LYS A 22 -5.68 -4.50 -13.94
CA LYS A 22 -4.50 -5.38 -13.96
C LYS A 22 -3.90 -5.58 -12.58
N ILE A 23 -3.76 -4.51 -11.80
CA ILE A 23 -3.04 -4.55 -10.52
C ILE A 23 -3.89 -5.13 -9.40
N PHE A 24 -5.15 -4.71 -9.28
CA PHE A 24 -5.98 -5.08 -8.11
C PHE A 24 -6.13 -6.60 -7.90
N PRO A 25 -6.33 -7.42 -8.94
CA PRO A 25 -6.37 -8.88 -8.78
C PRO A 25 -5.05 -9.51 -8.32
N MET A 26 -3.92 -8.82 -8.45
CA MET A 26 -2.59 -9.31 -8.06
C MET A 26 -2.27 -9.08 -6.58
N LEU A 27 -2.99 -8.15 -5.93
CA LEU A 27 -2.78 -7.79 -4.53
C LEU A 27 -3.04 -8.98 -3.62
N GLN A 28 -2.02 -9.36 -2.86
CA GLN A 28 -2.13 -10.44 -1.89
C GLN A 28 -2.75 -9.95 -0.59
N PHE A 29 -2.65 -8.66 -0.27
CA PHE A 29 -3.31 -8.07 0.89
C PHE A 29 -4.82 -8.39 0.93
N PHE A 30 -5.52 -8.19 -0.19
CA PHE A 30 -6.97 -8.45 -0.27
C PHE A 30 -7.34 -9.94 -0.40
N LYS A 31 -6.38 -10.83 -0.63
CA LYS A 31 -6.62 -12.28 -0.71
C LYS A 31 -6.56 -12.96 0.66
N LYS A 32 -6.08 -12.26 1.68
CA LYS A 32 -6.06 -12.76 3.05
C LYS A 32 -7.40 -12.44 3.70
N GLU A 33 -8.17 -13.47 3.99
CA GLU A 33 -9.33 -13.33 4.87
C GLU A 33 -8.83 -13.17 6.32
N GLU A 34 -8.73 -11.93 6.77
CA GLU A 34 -8.42 -11.62 8.16
C GLU A 34 -9.55 -10.79 8.76
N THR A 35 -10.13 -11.28 9.86
CA THR A 35 -11.06 -10.49 10.68
C THR A 35 -10.27 -9.43 11.44
N ILE A 36 -10.22 -8.22 10.88
CA ILE A 36 -9.55 -7.08 11.53
C ILE A 36 -10.46 -6.53 12.62
N LYS A 37 -10.04 -6.62 13.89
CA LYS A 37 -10.64 -5.88 15.02
C LYS A 37 -9.79 -4.65 15.34
N GLY A 38 -10.35 -3.46 15.21
CA GLY A 38 -9.67 -2.19 15.51
C GLY A 38 -8.86 -1.60 14.35
N TRP A 39 -8.00 -0.61 14.64
CA TRP A 39 -7.12 0.02 13.65
C TRP A 39 -5.97 -0.93 13.29
N LYS A 40 -5.70 -1.11 11.99
CA LYS A 40 -4.59 -1.91 11.49
C LYS A 40 -3.83 -1.11 10.46
N VAL A 41 -2.51 -1.06 10.60
CA VAL A 41 -1.62 -0.51 9.58
C VAL A 41 -1.71 -1.41 8.35
N THR A 42 -1.95 -0.85 7.18
CA THR A 42 -2.08 -1.61 5.93
C THR A 42 -0.94 -1.25 4.98
N SER A 43 -0.33 -2.26 4.39
CA SER A 43 0.70 -2.10 3.35
C SER A 43 0.14 -2.20 1.94
N PHE A 44 -1.19 -2.20 1.80
CA PHE A 44 -1.85 -2.30 0.50
C PHE A 44 -1.27 -1.28 -0.48
N ASP A 45 -1.10 -0.03 -0.02
CA ASP A 45 -0.57 1.04 -0.85
C ASP A 45 0.86 0.77 -1.33
N VAL A 46 1.72 0.23 -0.45
CA VAL A 46 3.10 -0.14 -0.80
C VAL A 46 3.12 -1.34 -1.75
N GLU A 47 2.27 -2.34 -1.53
CA GLU A 47 2.13 -3.50 -2.42
C GLU A 47 1.65 -3.07 -3.81
N LEU A 48 0.63 -2.23 -3.86
CA LEU A 48 0.05 -1.67 -5.07
C LEU A 48 1.09 -0.90 -5.89
N LEU A 49 1.79 0.03 -5.25
CA LEU A 49 2.80 0.84 -5.89
C LEU A 49 3.99 -0.01 -6.36
N PHE A 50 4.38 -1.03 -5.59
CA PHE A 50 5.42 -1.96 -5.97
C PHE A 50 5.05 -2.79 -7.22
N ILE A 51 3.83 -3.32 -7.27
CA ILE A 51 3.34 -4.04 -8.45
C ILE A 51 3.29 -3.08 -9.65
N ALA A 52 2.85 -1.83 -9.45
CA ALA A 52 2.83 -0.84 -10.52
C ALA A 52 4.23 -0.59 -11.12
N GLU A 53 5.24 -0.34 -10.27
CA GLU A 53 6.65 -0.18 -10.67
C GLU A 53 7.15 -1.44 -11.40
N LYS A 54 6.91 -2.63 -10.85
CA LYS A 54 7.33 -3.92 -11.43
C LYS A 54 6.71 -4.19 -12.79
N LEU A 55 5.45 -3.82 -13.01
CA LEU A 55 4.76 -4.00 -14.30
C LEU A 55 5.17 -2.95 -15.35
N GLY A 56 5.97 -1.95 -14.97
CA GLY A 56 6.45 -0.87 -15.82
C GLY A 56 5.47 0.30 -15.96
N PHE A 57 4.50 0.44 -15.05
CA PHE A 57 3.61 1.59 -15.04
C PHE A 57 4.31 2.82 -14.46
N LYS A 58 3.99 3.99 -15.00
CA LYS A 58 4.46 5.27 -14.47
C LYS A 58 3.56 5.71 -13.32
N VAL A 59 4.17 6.05 -12.19
CA VAL A 59 3.49 6.67 -11.06
C VAL A 59 3.98 8.11 -10.95
N LYS A 60 3.06 9.04 -10.67
CA LYS A 60 3.38 10.45 -10.47
C LYS A 60 2.68 10.94 -9.20
N GLU A 61 3.46 11.50 -8.29
CA GLU A 61 2.94 12.20 -7.12
C GLU A 61 2.37 13.55 -7.57
N VAL A 62 1.16 13.88 -7.10
CA VAL A 62 0.46 15.13 -7.42
C VAL A 62 0.09 15.79 -6.10
N PRO A 63 0.51 17.04 -5.84
CA PRO A 63 0.15 17.72 -4.62
C PRO A 63 -1.36 17.96 -4.59
N VAL A 64 -1.99 17.64 -3.47
CA VAL A 64 -3.40 17.91 -3.21
C VAL A 64 -3.54 18.78 -1.98
N GLU A 65 -4.40 19.80 -2.04
CA GLU A 65 -4.75 20.57 -0.85
C GLU A 65 -5.65 19.73 0.04
N TRP A 66 -5.10 19.24 1.15
CA TRP A 66 -5.88 18.56 2.17
C TRP A 66 -6.43 19.58 3.17
N LYS A 67 -7.75 19.64 3.30
CA LYS A 67 -8.41 20.39 4.38
C LYS A 67 -8.73 19.43 5.50
N ASP A 68 -7.83 19.37 6.47
CA ASP A 68 -7.98 18.47 7.60
C ASP A 68 -9.11 18.97 8.50
N ARG A 69 -10.23 18.25 8.51
CA ARG A 69 -11.30 18.41 9.51
C ARG A 69 -11.20 17.23 10.46
N ASP A 70 -10.06 17.12 11.12
CA ASP A 70 -9.79 16.00 11.99
C ASP A 70 -10.53 16.18 13.33
N VAL A 71 -11.64 15.45 13.49
CA VAL A 71 -12.45 15.39 14.73
C VAL A 71 -11.96 14.28 15.67
N ALA A 72 -10.95 13.50 15.26
CA ALA A 72 -10.49 12.33 16.00
C ALA A 72 -9.52 12.73 17.13
N LYS A 73 -10.04 12.80 18.37
CA LYS A 73 -9.20 12.94 19.57
C LYS A 73 -8.31 11.70 19.73
N GLY A 74 -7.03 11.96 19.93
CA GLY A 74 -5.93 11.00 19.91
C GLY A 74 -6.16 9.73 20.73
N LYS A 75 -5.88 8.59 20.10
CA LYS A 75 -5.64 7.33 20.79
C LYS A 75 -4.15 7.18 21.03
N GLU A 76 -3.78 6.63 22.19
CA GLU A 76 -2.41 6.20 22.47
C GLU A 76 -1.97 5.18 21.42
N LYS A 77 -1.19 5.64 20.44
CA LYS A 77 -0.57 4.79 19.43
C LYS A 77 0.78 4.31 19.97
N SER A 78 0.96 2.99 20.03
CA SER A 78 2.28 2.42 20.29
C SER A 78 3.09 2.45 18.99
N TYR A 79 3.81 3.55 18.76
CA TYR A 79 4.63 3.79 17.56
C TYR A 79 5.58 2.63 17.22
N LEU A 80 6.14 1.96 18.24
CA LEU A 80 7.04 0.82 18.07
C LEU A 80 6.33 -0.41 17.49
N LYS A 81 5.11 -0.68 17.96
CA LYS A 81 4.29 -1.79 17.47
C LYS A 81 3.89 -1.54 16.01
N GLU A 82 3.43 -0.33 15.70
CA GLU A 82 3.04 0.07 14.34
C GLU A 82 4.22 -0.02 13.37
N SER A 83 5.41 0.43 13.79
CA SER A 83 6.63 0.35 12.98
C SER A 83 7.02 -1.10 12.68
N LYS A 84 6.94 -2.00 13.66
CA LYS A 84 7.25 -3.42 13.48
C LYS A 84 6.23 -4.09 12.56
N GLU A 85 4.94 -3.79 12.72
CA GLU A 85 3.88 -4.31 11.86
C GLU A 85 4.08 -3.86 10.40
N MET A 86 4.43 -2.59 10.17
CA MET A 86 4.72 -2.08 8.83
C MET A 86 5.93 -2.78 8.19
N LEU A 87 7.03 -2.94 8.93
CA LEU A 87 8.23 -3.62 8.45
C LEU A 87 7.92 -5.06 8.00
N MET A 88 7.18 -5.81 8.83
CA MET A 88 6.79 -7.19 8.51
C MET A 88 5.93 -7.27 7.25
N GLN A 89 5.05 -6.30 7.02
CA GLN A 89 4.24 -6.25 5.82
C GLN A 89 5.06 -5.94 4.56
N ILE A 90 6.02 -5.01 4.63
CA ILE A 90 6.97 -4.74 3.53
C ILE A 90 7.77 -6.00 3.17
N LEU A 91 8.26 -6.72 4.19
CA LEU A 91 8.96 -7.98 3.99
C LEU A 91 8.06 -9.03 3.32
N SER A 92 6.78 -9.12 3.71
CA SER A 92 5.82 -10.00 3.04
C SER A 92 5.66 -9.67 1.55
N VAL A 93 5.61 -8.38 1.17
CA VAL A 93 5.55 -7.97 -0.25
C VAL A 93 6.80 -8.44 -0.98
N LYS A 94 8.00 -8.25 -0.41
CA LYS A 94 9.26 -8.75 -1.00
C LYS A 94 9.28 -10.27 -1.16
N LEU A 95 8.82 -11.02 -0.16
CA LEU A 95 8.76 -12.48 -0.23
C LEU A 95 7.78 -12.97 -1.31
N ASN A 96 6.63 -12.32 -1.44
CA ASN A 96 5.66 -12.64 -2.50
C ASN A 96 6.21 -12.36 -3.89
N ASP A 97 7.02 -11.31 -4.02
CA ASP A 97 7.74 -11.01 -5.25
C ASP A 97 8.74 -12.10 -5.63
N LEU A 98 9.55 -12.54 -4.66
CA LEU A 98 10.51 -13.63 -4.85
C LEU A 98 9.82 -14.95 -5.18
N ARG A 99 8.61 -15.19 -4.66
CA ARG A 99 7.77 -16.34 -5.02
C ARG A 99 7.15 -16.23 -6.42
N GLY A 100 7.35 -15.12 -7.12
CA GLY A 100 6.83 -14.90 -8.46
C GLY A 100 5.34 -14.56 -8.52
N LEU A 101 4.69 -14.28 -7.39
CA LEU A 101 3.24 -14.01 -7.32
C LEU A 101 2.83 -12.73 -8.05
N TYR A 102 3.81 -11.87 -8.38
CA TYR A 102 3.61 -10.63 -9.13
C TYR A 102 4.22 -10.65 -10.53
N ASN A 103 4.68 -11.80 -11.01
CA ASN A 103 5.21 -11.90 -12.37
C ASN A 103 4.06 -11.79 -13.38
N LYS A 104 4.29 -11.14 -14.53
CA LYS A 104 3.34 -11.17 -15.65
C LYS A 104 3.29 -12.62 -16.14
N ASN A 105 2.11 -13.24 -16.08
CA ASN A 105 1.80 -14.35 -16.98
C ASN A 105 1.75 -13.85 -18.42
#